data_AF-A0A8C8RLA6-F1
#
_entry.id   AF-A0A8C8RLA6-F1
#
_cell.length_a   1.000
_cell.length_b   1.000
_cell.length_c   1.000
_cell.angle_alpha   90.00
_cell.angle_beta   90.00
_cell.angle_gamma   90.00
#
_symmetry.space_group_name_H-M   'P 1'
#
loop_
_entity.id
_entity.type
_entity.pdbx_description
1 polymer ?
#
loop_
_entity_poly.entity_id
_entity_poly.type
_entity_poly.pdbx_seq_one_letter_code
_entity_poly.pdbx_strand_id
1 'polypeptide(L)'
;TGLVFNLQAPYWDPVHSLPLLLPSSVKKEKPSDPVEWTVMDVVDYFTAAGFAEQALAFQEQEIDGKSLLLMQRTDVLTGLSIRLGPALKIYEYHIKVLQQRPGGPNRVLPSSCD
;
A
#
# COMPACT_ATOMS: atom_id res chain seq x y z
N THR A 1 -55.39 0.04 -24.78
CA THR A 1 -54.58 -1.15 -24.46
C THR A 1 -53.22 -1.00 -25.11
N GLY A 2 -52.21 -0.53 -24.37
CA GLY A 2 -50.86 -0.30 -24.90
C GLY A 2 -49.84 -0.98 -24.01
N LEU A 3 -49.04 -1.87 -24.62
CA LEU A 3 -48.10 -2.80 -24.00
C LEU A 3 -46.78 -2.13 -23.61
N VAL A 4 -46.10 -2.88 -22.74
CA VAL A 4 -44.90 -2.70 -21.93
C VAL A 4 -43.52 -2.81 -22.66
N PHE A 5 -42.46 -2.36 -21.94
CA PHE A 5 -41.00 -2.66 -22.00
C PHE A 5 -40.18 -2.07 -23.18
N ASN A 6 -39.20 -1.18 -22.97
CA ASN A 6 -37.88 -1.22 -22.27
C ASN A 6 -36.72 -1.81 -23.10
N LEU A 7 -35.71 -0.95 -23.30
CA LEU A 7 -34.29 -1.10 -23.70
C LEU A 7 -33.92 -1.98 -24.91
N GLN A 8 -33.33 -1.35 -25.92
CA GLN A 8 -32.15 -1.90 -26.61
C GLN A 8 -31.25 -0.76 -27.11
N ALA A 9 -29.98 -0.80 -26.70
CA ALA A 9 -28.95 0.22 -26.93
C ALA A 9 -28.52 0.33 -28.41
N PRO A 10 -28.04 1.51 -28.86
CA PRO A 10 -27.36 1.61 -30.14
C PRO A 10 -25.93 1.09 -30.02
N TYR A 11 -25.69 -0.01 -30.75
CA TYR A 11 -24.39 -0.50 -31.17
C TYR A 11 -23.63 0.60 -31.91
N TRP A 12 -22.41 0.91 -31.46
CA TRP A 12 -21.39 1.50 -32.31
C TRP A 12 -20.02 0.83 -32.08
N ASP A 13 -19.55 0.23 -33.18
CA ASP A 13 -18.21 -0.10 -33.68
C ASP A 13 -17.20 -0.96 -32.89
N PRO A 14 -16.90 -2.18 -33.40
CA PRO A 14 -15.71 -2.95 -33.06
C PRO A 14 -14.56 -2.65 -34.04
N VAL A 15 -13.35 -2.50 -33.49
CA VAL A 15 -12.04 -2.42 -34.18
C VAL A 15 -11.65 -1.03 -34.72
N HIS A 16 -11.17 -0.15 -33.82
CA HIS A 16 -9.91 0.62 -33.91
C HIS A 16 -9.94 1.78 -32.89
N SER A 17 -9.31 1.59 -31.71
CA SER A 17 -8.47 2.61 -31.03
C SER A 17 -8.06 2.12 -29.63
N LEU A 18 -6.79 1.71 -29.56
CA LEU A 18 -5.97 1.44 -28.38
C LEU A 18 -6.34 0.21 -27.52
N PRO A 19 -5.39 -0.74 -27.32
CA PRO A 19 -5.49 -1.60 -26.15
C PRO A 19 -5.32 -0.67 -24.96
N LEU A 20 -6.38 -0.55 -24.14
CA LEU A 20 -6.25 -0.06 -22.78
C LEU A 20 -5.19 -0.97 -22.15
N LEU A 21 -3.98 -0.43 -22.00
CA LEU A 21 -2.99 -0.92 -21.06
C LEU A 21 -3.71 -0.93 -19.72
N LEU A 22 -4.29 -2.09 -19.41
CA LEU A 22 -4.67 -2.47 -18.07
C LEU A 22 -3.49 -2.06 -17.19
N PRO A 23 -3.69 -1.29 -16.11
CA PRO A 23 -2.63 -1.14 -15.12
C PRO A 23 -2.21 -2.56 -14.79
N SER A 24 -0.97 -2.87 -15.17
CA SER A 24 -0.37 -4.19 -15.18
C SER A 24 -0.87 -4.95 -13.97
N SER A 25 -1.68 -5.97 -14.25
CA SER A 25 -2.20 -6.94 -13.31
C SER A 25 -1.24 -7.04 -12.14
N VAL A 26 -1.62 -6.43 -11.00
CA VAL A 26 -0.81 -6.39 -9.79
C VAL A 26 -0.37 -7.81 -9.54
N LYS A 27 0.89 -8.10 -9.86
CA LYS A 27 1.48 -9.36 -9.47
C LYS A 27 1.36 -9.32 -7.96
N LYS A 28 0.48 -10.16 -7.41
CA LYS A 28 0.55 -10.57 -6.00
C LYS A 28 1.77 -11.46 -5.86
N GLU A 29 2.94 -10.94 -6.22
CA GLU A 29 4.18 -11.41 -5.67
C GLU A 29 4.08 -11.09 -4.19
N LYS A 30 4.27 -12.14 -3.38
CA LYS A 30 4.34 -12.01 -1.93
C LYS A 30 5.23 -10.79 -1.64
N PRO A 31 4.77 -9.79 -0.86
CA PRO A 31 5.60 -8.64 -0.59
C PRO A 31 6.93 -9.17 -0.07
N SER A 32 8.00 -8.77 -0.75
CA SER A 32 9.39 -8.96 -0.31
C SER A 32 9.45 -8.67 1.19
N ASP A 33 10.35 -9.33 1.90
CA ASP A 33 10.47 -9.11 3.34
C ASP A 33 10.60 -7.60 3.61
N PRO A 34 9.73 -6.97 4.44
CA PRO A 34 9.79 -5.53 4.68
C PRO A 34 11.13 -5.05 5.21
N VAL A 35 11.96 -5.93 5.77
CA VAL A 35 13.33 -5.59 6.19
C VAL A 35 14.26 -5.25 5.01
N GLU A 36 13.96 -5.74 3.80
CA GLU A 36 14.75 -5.52 2.58
C GLU A 36 14.12 -4.48 1.66
N TRP A 37 13.04 -3.80 2.09
CA TRP A 37 12.42 -2.75 1.28
C TRP A 37 13.34 -1.54 1.16
N THR A 38 13.53 -1.09 -0.08
CA THR A 38 14.11 0.21 -0.38
C THR A 38 13.09 1.32 -0.13
N VAL A 39 13.54 2.58 -0.18
CA VAL A 39 12.64 3.74 -0.13
C VAL A 39 11.56 3.65 -1.22
N MET A 40 11.91 3.17 -2.42
CA MET A 40 10.93 3.05 -3.51
C MET A 40 9.88 1.97 -3.23
N ASP A 41 10.27 0.85 -2.64
CA ASP A 41 9.33 -0.21 -2.26
C ASP A 41 8.32 0.28 -1.21
N VAL A 42 8.76 1.11 -0.26
CA VAL A 42 7.89 1.76 0.73
C VAL A 42 6.90 2.71 0.05
N VAL A 43 7.38 3.53 -0.90
CA VAL A 43 6.55 4.46 -1.68
C VAL A 43 5.50 3.70 -2.49
N ASP A 44 5.91 2.66 -3.21
CA ASP A 44 5.03 1.83 -4.04
C ASP A 44 3.97 1.13 -3.18
N TYR A 45 4.37 0.60 -2.03
CA TYR A 45 3.45 -0.04 -1.09
C TYR A 45 2.35 0.91 -0.60
N PHE A 46 2.73 2.11 -0.13
CA PHE A 46 1.75 3.09 0.37
C PHE A 46 0.92 3.71 -0.76
N THR A 47 1.50 3.89 -1.93
CA THR A 47 0.77 4.33 -3.13
C THR A 47 -0.29 3.31 -3.52
N ALA A 48 0.06 2.01 -3.58
CA ALA A 48 -0.88 0.94 -3.88
C ALA A 48 -1.96 0.76 -2.78
N ALA A 49 -1.64 1.11 -1.54
CA ALA A 49 -2.58 1.13 -0.42
C ALA A 49 -3.55 2.35 -0.44
N GLY A 50 -3.41 3.27 -1.39
CA GLY A 50 -4.27 4.46 -1.52
C GLY A 50 -3.77 5.70 -0.78
N PHE A 51 -2.50 5.70 -0.36
CA PHE A 51 -1.85 6.80 0.36
C PHE A 51 -0.77 7.50 -0.48
N ALA A 52 -1.03 7.71 -1.78
CA ALA A 52 -0.05 8.28 -2.72
C ALA A 52 0.52 9.65 -2.29
N GLU A 53 -0.32 10.53 -1.75
CA GLU A 53 0.12 11.84 -1.24
C GLU A 53 1.06 11.68 -0.03
N GLN A 54 0.80 10.69 0.83
CA GLN A 54 1.63 10.44 2.02
C GLN A 54 2.89 9.65 1.68
N ALA A 55 2.86 8.84 0.63
CA ALA A 55 4.02 8.11 0.13
C ALA A 55 5.17 9.07 -0.23
N LEU A 56 4.86 10.27 -0.72
CA LEU A 56 5.86 11.33 -0.97
C LEU A 56 6.61 11.73 0.30
N ALA A 57 5.92 11.84 1.45
CA ALA A 57 6.57 12.16 2.71
C ALA A 57 7.53 11.05 3.19
N PHE A 58 7.20 9.78 2.93
CA PHE A 58 8.14 8.68 3.18
C PHE A 58 9.36 8.76 2.27
N GLN A 59 9.19 9.18 1.01
CA GLN A 59 10.29 9.39 0.07
C GLN A 59 11.20 10.54 0.50
N GLU A 60 10.64 11.70 0.83
CA GLU A 60 11.37 12.91 1.24
C GLU A 60 12.20 12.70 2.51
N GLN A 61 11.71 11.86 3.42
CA GLN A 61 12.40 11.50 4.66
C GLN A 61 13.30 10.27 4.49
N GLU A 62 13.45 9.76 3.25
CA GLU A 62 14.29 8.61 2.91
C GLU A 62 13.98 7.36 3.74
N ILE A 63 12.70 7.13 4.03
CA ILE A 63 12.26 6.01 4.86
C ILE A 63 12.34 4.70 4.06
N ASP A 64 13.33 3.89 4.40
CA ASP A 64 13.47 2.51 3.94
C ASP A 64 12.67 1.52 4.81
N GLY A 65 12.66 0.25 4.44
CA GLY A 65 11.95 -0.81 5.14
C GLY A 65 12.39 -0.98 6.60
N LYS A 66 13.70 -0.91 6.87
CA LYS A 66 14.25 -1.04 8.22
C LYS A 66 13.79 0.09 9.12
N SER A 67 13.87 1.32 8.61
CA SER A 67 13.41 2.51 9.32
C SER A 67 11.90 2.46 9.54
N LEU A 68 11.13 2.06 8.53
CA LEU A 68 9.68 1.91 8.61
C LEU A 68 9.26 0.93 9.72
N LEU A 69 9.96 -0.20 9.84
CA LEU A 69 9.70 -1.21 10.87
C LEU A 69 10.06 -0.74 12.28
N LEU A 70 10.93 0.26 12.43
CA LEU A 70 11.31 0.85 13.72
C LEU A 70 10.46 2.07 14.10
N MET A 71 9.68 2.62 13.16
CA MET A 71 8.86 3.79 13.44
C MET A 71 7.86 3.54 14.58
N GLN A 72 7.83 4.49 15.50
CA GLN A 72 6.86 4.55 16.58
C GLN A 72 5.65 5.40 16.15
N ARG A 73 4.59 5.30 16.95
CA ARG A 73 3.36 6.08 16.72
C ARG A 73 3.67 7.57 16.61
N THR A 74 4.52 8.10 17.48
CA THR A 74 4.92 9.51 17.51
C THR A 74 5.58 9.92 16.21
N ASP A 75 6.47 9.09 15.67
CA ASP A 75 7.26 9.42 14.48
C ASP A 75 6.36 9.59 13.25
N VAL A 76 5.32 8.76 13.12
CA VAL A 76 4.35 8.87 12.04
C VAL A 76 3.41 10.07 12.24
N LEU A 77 2.99 10.32 13.47
CA LEU A 77 2.02 11.38 13.77
C LEU A 77 2.62 12.78 13.72
N THR A 78 3.92 12.94 14.00
CA THR A 78 4.57 14.26 14.06
C THR A 78 5.78 14.40 13.15
N GLY A 79 6.47 13.30 12.80
CA GLY A 79 7.73 13.35 12.05
C GLY A 79 7.58 13.43 10.53
N LEU A 80 6.44 13.00 9.96
CA LEU A 80 6.27 12.92 8.50
C LEU A 80 5.45 14.07 7.88
N SER A 81 5.07 15.09 8.66
CA SER A 81 4.19 16.19 8.19
C SER A 81 2.87 15.73 7.55
N ILE A 82 2.39 14.52 7.90
CA ILE A 82 1.14 13.94 7.41
C ILE A 82 -0.03 14.42 8.28
N ARG A 83 -1.21 14.66 7.68
CA ARG A 83 -2.43 14.99 8.42
C ARG A 83 -2.79 13.86 9.40
N LEU A 84 -3.27 14.22 10.60
CA LEU A 84 -3.55 13.29 11.70
C LEU A 84 -4.42 12.08 11.29
N GLY A 85 -5.47 12.29 10.49
CA GLY A 85 -6.36 11.22 10.05
C GLY A 85 -5.65 10.13 9.24
N PRO A 86 -5.04 10.45 8.08
CA PRO A 86 -4.20 9.52 7.33
C PRO A 86 -3.06 8.92 8.16
N ALA A 87 -2.37 9.71 8.99
CA ALA A 87 -1.25 9.23 9.81
C ALA A 87 -1.67 8.11 10.79
N LEU A 88 -2.82 8.26 11.44
CA LEU A 88 -3.39 7.22 12.31
C LEU A 88 -3.70 5.94 11.53
N LYS A 89 -4.28 6.05 10.33
CA LYS A 89 -4.60 4.89 9.48
C LYS A 89 -3.34 4.16 9.04
N ILE A 90 -2.32 4.89 8.60
CA ILE A 90 -1.03 4.34 8.18
C ILE A 90 -0.37 3.57 9.32
N TYR A 91 -0.32 4.15 10.50
CA TYR A 91 0.32 3.49 11.65
C TYR A 91 -0.44 2.23 12.08
N GLU A 92 -1.76 2.33 12.29
CA GLU A 92 -2.55 1.22 12.84
C GLU A 92 -2.73 0.06 11.87
N TYR A 93 -2.96 0.34 10.58
CA TYR A 93 -3.32 -0.71 9.61
C TYR A 93 -2.17 -1.19 8.74
N HIS A 94 -1.07 -0.44 8.63
CA HIS A 94 0.07 -0.83 7.80
C HIS A 94 1.31 -1.08 8.63
N ILE A 95 1.83 -0.09 9.35
CA ILE A 95 3.13 -0.21 10.04
C ILE A 95 3.07 -1.29 11.13
N LYS A 96 2.06 -1.27 12.00
CA LYS A 96 1.91 -2.31 13.04
C LYS A 96 1.72 -3.70 12.45
N VAL A 97 1.01 -3.82 11.34
CA VAL A 97 0.80 -5.10 10.66
C VAL A 97 2.11 -5.63 10.09
N LEU A 98 2.94 -4.77 9.49
CA LEU A 98 4.26 -5.12 8.98
C LEU A 98 5.21 -5.54 10.11
N GLN A 99 5.16 -4.87 11.27
CA GLN A 99 5.95 -5.20 12.46
C GLN A 99 5.60 -6.56 13.07
N GLN A 100 4.34 -7.01 12.94
CA GLN A 100 3.86 -8.28 13.50
C GLN A 100 4.15 -9.49 12.59
N ARG A 101 4.67 -9.28 11.38
CA ARG A 101 5.00 -10.38 10.46
C ARG A 101 6.12 -11.25 11.06
N PRO A 102 5.95 -12.59 11.09
CA PRO A 102 7.02 -13.49 11.53
C PRO A 102 8.27 -13.29 10.66
N GLY A 103 9.34 -12.77 11.25
CA GLY A 103 10.58 -12.37 10.55
C GLY A 103 11.06 -10.94 10.89
N GLY A 104 10.22 -10.09 11.48
CA GLY A 104 10.62 -8.73 11.88
C GLY A 104 11.64 -8.69 13.04
N PRO A 105 12.40 -7.59 13.18
CA PRO A 105 13.52 -7.45 14.14
C PRO A 105 13.10 -7.53 15.62
N ASN A 106 11.80 -7.51 15.93
CA ASN A 106 11.28 -7.56 17.30
C ASN A 106 10.95 -8.97 17.83
N ARG A 107 11.26 -10.06 17.10
CA ARG A 107 11.25 -11.40 17.71
C ARG A 107 12.60 -11.67 18.35
N VAL A 108 12.69 -11.40 19.65
CA VAL A 108 13.42 -12.30 20.55
C VAL A 108 12.81 -13.68 20.30
N LEU A 109 13.49 -14.52 19.51
CA LEU A 109 13.16 -15.94 19.46
C LEU A 109 13.16 -16.41 20.92
N PRO A 110 12.08 -17.01 21.45
CA PRO A 110 12.18 -17.63 22.75
C PRO A 110 13.39 -18.54 22.67
N SER A 111 14.39 -18.28 23.51
CA SER A 111 15.61 -19.07 23.61
C SER A 111 15.17 -20.52 23.63
N SER A 112 15.46 -21.25 22.56
CA SER A 112 15.20 -22.68 22.50
C SER A 112 15.88 -23.24 23.73
N CYS A 113 15.07 -23.75 24.64
CA CYS A 113 15.56 -24.43 25.82
C CYS A 113 16.12 -25.73 25.28
N ASP A 114 17.45 -25.81 25.16
CA ASP A 114 18.24 -27.03 25.12
C ASP A 114 19.58 -26.75 25.80
#